data_AF-A0A7V8JND8-F1
#
_entry.id   AF-A0A7V8JND8-F1
#
_cell.length_a   1.000
_cell.length_b   1.000
_cell.length_c   1.000
_cell.angle_alpha   90.00
_cell.angle_beta   90.00
_cell.angle_gamma   90.00
#
_symmetry.space_group_name_H-M   'P 1'
#
loop_
_entity.id
_entity.type
_entity.pdbx_description
1 polymer ?
#
loop_
_entity_poly.entity_id
_entity_poly.type
_entity_poly.pdbx_seq_one_letter_code
_entity_poly.pdbx_strand_id
1 'polypeptide(L)' 'MSFRQFPAVDSNGESHINIEFKPEAAAAHHASDATPRYELEDGRALVRTGREFVTSGGELRLSI' A
#
# COMPACT_ATOMS: atom_id res chain seq x y z
N MET A 1 -17.00 -5.77 -1.44
CA MET A 1 -15.97 -5.73 -0.36
C MET A 1 -16.28 -6.79 0.70
N SER A 2 -15.27 -7.52 1.21
CA SER A 2 -15.45 -8.59 2.21
C SER A 2 -14.50 -8.41 3.40
N PHE A 3 -14.81 -8.99 4.57
CA PHE A 3 -13.94 -8.95 5.74
C PHE A 3 -13.89 -10.31 6.47
N ARG A 4 -12.86 -10.51 7.29
CA ARG A 4 -12.72 -11.67 8.17
C ARG A 4 -12.46 -11.24 9.61
N GLN A 5 -13.02 -12.01 10.54
CA GLN A 5 -12.90 -11.78 11.97
C GLN A 5 -12.06 -12.88 12.61
N PHE A 6 -11.16 -12.51 13.51
CA PHE A 6 -10.37 -13.44 14.30
C PHE A 6 -10.52 -13.12 15.79
N PRO A 7 -10.77 -14.12 16.64
CA PRO A 7 -10.66 -13.94 18.08
C PRO A 7 -9.20 -13.65 18.44
N ALA A 8 -9.00 -12.68 19.33
CA ALA A 8 -7.68 -12.29 19.81
C ALA A 8 -7.72 -12.07 21.33
N VAL A 9 -6.57 -12.23 21.96
CA VAL A 9 -6.38 -11.93 23.38
C VAL A 9 -5.15 -11.03 23.47
N ASP A 10 -5.26 -9.91 24.18
CA ASP A 10 -4.14 -9.00 24.37
C ASP A 10 -3.17 -9.47 25.48
N SER A 11 -2.14 -8.68 25.76
CA SER A 11 -1.14 -9.00 26.80
C SER A 11 -1.70 -9.03 28.22
N ASN A 12 -2.86 -8.41 28.45
CA ASN A 12 -3.54 -8.37 29.74
C ASN A 12 -4.54 -9.52 29.90
N GLY A 13 -4.73 -10.35 28.87
CA GLY A 13 -5.71 -11.43 28.86
C GLY A 13 -7.11 -10.98 28.46
N GLU A 14 -7.29 -9.76 27.97
CA GLU A 14 -8.60 -9.25 27.54
C GLU A 14 -8.93 -9.73 26.13
N SER A 15 -10.19 -10.12 25.92
CA SER A 15 -10.67 -10.71 24.67
C SER A 15 -11.14 -9.64 23.69
N HIS A 16 -10.62 -9.68 22.47
CA HIS A 16 -10.90 -8.73 21.40
C HIS A 16 -11.22 -9.45 20.08
N ILE A 17 -11.77 -8.71 19.12
CA ILE A 17 -11.97 -9.19 17.74
C ILE A 17 -11.12 -8.35 16.80
N ASN A 18 -10.18 -9.01 16.12
CA ASN A 18 -9.44 -8.40 15.02
C ASN A 18 -10.27 -8.49 13.75
N ILE A 19 -10.51 -7.36 13.09
CA ILE A 19 -11.24 -7.27 11.83
C ILE A 19 -10.25 -6.91 10.72
N GLU A 20 -10.15 -7.78 9.71
CA GLU A 20 -9.35 -7.51 8.51
C GLU A 20 -10.27 -7.33 7.30
N PHE A 21 -10.16 -6.17 6.65
CA PHE A 21 -10.89 -5.84 5.43
C PHE A 21 -10.12 -6.32 4.20
N LYS A 22 -10.75 -7.13 3.36
CA LYS A 22 -10.22 -7.53 2.07
C LYS A 22 -10.74 -6.56 1.00
N PRO A 23 -9.85 -5.88 0.26
CA PRO A 23 -10.29 -5.17 -0.93
C PRO A 23 -10.95 -6.18 -1.87
N GLU A 24 -12.03 -5.75 -2.51
CA GLU A 24 -12.64 -6.54 -3.56
C GLU A 24 -11.63 -6.60 -4.70
N ALA A 25 -11.30 -7.82 -5.16
CA ALA A 25 -10.51 -7.99 -6.36
C ALA A 25 -11.36 -7.55 -7.55
N ALA A 26 -11.47 -6.23 -7.73
CA ALA A 26 -11.67 -5.67 -9.05
C ALA A 26 -10.52 -6.19 -9.90
N ALA A 27 -10.88 -6.70 -11.07
CA ALA A 27 -10.04 -7.38 -12.02
C ALA A 27 -8.63 -6.80 -12.10
N ALA A 28 -7.66 -7.69 -12.30
CA ALA A 28 -6.26 -7.39 -12.57
C ALA A 28 -6.07 -6.29 -13.61
N HIS A 29 -6.13 -5.02 -13.22
CA HIS A 29 -5.65 -3.84 -13.90
C HIS A 29 -5.75 -2.70 -12.89
N HIS A 30 -4.77 -1.81 -12.89
CA HIS A 30 -4.66 -0.64 -12.01
C HIS A 30 -3.94 -0.85 -10.68
N ALA A 31 -2.62 -0.98 -10.80
CA ALA A 31 -1.65 -0.47 -9.84
C ALA A 31 -1.75 1.05 -9.57
N SER A 32 -2.91 1.68 -9.78
CA SER A 32 -3.13 3.13 -9.66
C SER A 32 -4.04 3.54 -8.48
N ASP A 33 -4.58 2.59 -7.70
CA ASP A 33 -5.29 2.89 -6.44
C ASP A 33 -4.46 2.58 -5.18
N ALA A 34 -3.21 2.15 -5.36
CA ALA A 34 -2.25 2.15 -4.26
C ALA A 34 -1.73 3.58 -4.06
N THR A 35 -1.92 4.16 -2.88
CA THR A 35 -1.27 5.43 -2.50
C THR A 35 0.22 5.36 -2.87
N PRO A 36 0.76 6.35 -3.59
CA PRO A 36 2.12 6.30 -4.08
C PRO A 36 3.08 6.16 -2.89
N ARG A 37 3.85 5.06 -2.88
CA ARG A 37 4.77 4.75 -1.78
C ARG A 37 5.91 5.76 -1.67
N TYR A 38 6.21 6.44 -2.77
CA TYR A 38 7.26 7.44 -2.89
C TYR A 38 6.70 8.61 -3.71
N GLU A 39 6.82 9.80 -3.15
CA GLU A 39 6.28 11.04 -3.74
C GLU A 39 7.33 12.14 -3.56
N LEU A 40 7.48 13.00 -4.56
CA LEU A 40 8.26 14.23 -4.46
C LEU A 40 7.49 15.28 -3.65
N GLU A 41 8.18 16.32 -3.18
CA GLU A 41 7.53 17.45 -2.47
C GLU A 41 6.50 18.19 -3.34
N ASP A 42 6.62 18.09 -4.67
CA ASP A 42 5.69 18.68 -5.64
C ASP A 42 4.45 17.81 -5.94
N GLY A 43 4.30 16.67 -5.25
CA GLY A 43 3.17 15.77 -5.38
C GLY A 43 3.31 14.68 -6.44
N ARG A 44 4.42 14.64 -7.18
CA ARG A 44 4.61 13.62 -8.23
C ARG A 44 5.03 12.28 -7.64
N ALA A 45 4.33 11.22 -8.07
CA ALA A 45 4.63 9.85 -7.70
C ALA A 45 5.94 9.33 -8.34
N LEU A 46 6.70 8.56 -7.57
CA LEU A 46 7.90 7.85 -7.99
C LEU A 46 7.68 6.33 -7.99
N VAL A 47 8.05 5.69 -9.09
CA VAL A 47 8.09 4.24 -9.25
C VAL A 47 9.47 3.74 -8.85
N ARG A 48 9.53 2.84 -7.86
CA ARG A 48 10.79 2.22 -7.43
C ARG A 48 11.10 0.99 -8.28
N THR A 49 12.28 1.00 -8.90
CA THR A 49 12.85 -0.14 -9.63
C THR A 49 14.20 -0.50 -9.03
N GLY A 50 14.20 -1.45 -8.07
CA GLY A 50 15.42 -1.87 -7.37
C GLY A 50 16.02 -0.76 -6.50
N ARG A 51 17.14 -0.18 -6.95
CA ARG A 51 17.85 0.94 -6.29
C ARG A 51 17.51 2.31 -6.89
N GLU A 52 16.59 2.33 -7.85
CA GLU A 52 16.26 3.53 -8.60
C GLU A 52 14.81 3.94 -8.36
N PHE A 53 14.57 5.24 -8.43
CA PHE A 53 13.25 5.85 -8.32
C PHE A 53 13.04 6.72 -9.56
N VAL A 54 11.94 6.50 -10.28
CA VAL A 54 11.66 7.17 -11.56
C VAL A 54 10.27 7.78 -11.53
N THR A 55 10.10 9.02 -12.00
CA THR A 55 8.74 9.58 -12.20
C THR A 55 8.01 8.80 -13.29
N SER A 56 6.68 8.79 -13.28
CA SER A 56 5.88 8.11 -14.31
C SER A 56 6.21 8.54 -15.75
N GLY A 57 6.61 9.81 -15.93
CA GLY A 57 7.07 10.36 -17.21
C GLY A 57 8.56 10.15 -17.55
N GLY A 58 9.35 9.55 -16.64
CA GLY A 58 10.79 9.32 -16.86
C GLY A 58 11.67 10.58 -16.80
N GLU A 59 11.10 11.72 -16.46
CA GLU A 59 11.76 13.04 -16.42
C GLU A 59 12.82 13.13 -15.32
N LEU A 60 12.62 12.39 -14.23
CA LEU A 60 13.51 12.38 -13.08
C LEU A 60 13.83 10.94 -12.69
N ARG A 61 15.12 10.69 -12.44
CA ARG A 61 15.66 9.42 -11.95
C ARG A 61 16.59 9.70 -10.77
N LEU A 62 16.30 9.07 -9.64
CA LEU A 62 17.11 9.14 -8.42
C LEU A 62 17.69 7.76 -8.11
N SER A 63 18.94 7.70 -7.65
CA SER A 63 19.62 6.46 -7.24
C SER A 63 20.14 6.57 -5.82
N ILE A 64 20.01 5.47 -5.07
CA ILE A 64 20.59 5.32 -3.72
C ILE A 64 21.75 4.34 -3.72
#